data_AF-A0A397ZZ83-F1
#
_entry.id   AF-A0A397ZZ83-F1
#
_cell.length_a   1.000
_cell.length_b   1.000
_cell.length_c   1.000
_cell.angle_alpha   90.00
_cell.angle_beta   90.00
_cell.angle_gamma   90.00
#
_symmetry.space_group_name_H-M   'P 1'
#
loop_
_entity.id
_entity.type
_entity.pdbx_description
1 polymer ?
#
loop_
_entity_poly.entity_id
_entity_poly.type
_entity_poly.pdbx_seq_one_letter_code
_entity_poly.pdbx_strand_id
1 'polypeptide(L)'
;MEHSKEDQAKSENQKINKAQDPNPRFASEGCSVLLDVNDGDRLVFARLSGGAIFKIGNTNYSLKPLIGAPFGSLFQVETGEDGSFLSRILPVKKESTSVNVVDDDARDNRELIDDNESQNLTCEEIEAMRREGAKGDEIIEALIANSKTFDKKFQLSQEKYKLKKQKKYAPKVLLRRPFARSICEAYFKKYPARIGFIRVDALSLLLTMANVTAYSDVLVVDMVGGLVTGAVAERLGGTGYVCNTYKGDSPSSVDMVKMFNFTDKIRERIVHSSINELSSAKAASPEENNQDSSASDMVEDVSVTAEARVDDVAVRESKLTKAPQPGAKASKEAVEMWKENGFSR
;
A
#
# COMPACT_ATOMS: atom_id res chain seq x y z
N MET A 1 -16.77 -47.73 22.71
CA MET A 1 -15.75 -47.49 21.66
C MET A 1 -16.25 -46.59 20.51
N GLU A 2 -17.54 -46.22 20.46
CA GLU A 2 -18.07 -45.36 19.39
C GLU A 2 -17.89 -43.85 19.64
N HIS A 3 -17.86 -43.40 20.90
CA HIS A 3 -17.63 -41.97 21.21
C HIS A 3 -16.25 -41.43 20.82
N SER A 4 -15.24 -42.29 20.62
CA SER A 4 -13.88 -41.83 20.27
C SER A 4 -13.72 -41.53 18.78
N LYS A 5 -14.62 -41.98 17.91
CA LYS A 5 -14.54 -41.77 16.45
C LYS A 5 -15.27 -40.49 16.00
N GLU A 6 -16.34 -40.10 16.68
CA GLU A 6 -17.06 -38.86 16.38
C GLU A 6 -16.27 -37.61 16.79
N ASP A 7 -15.50 -37.67 17.88
CA ASP A 7 -14.65 -36.56 18.30
C ASP A 7 -13.40 -36.41 17.42
N GLN A 8 -12.87 -37.51 16.87
CA GLN A 8 -11.82 -37.46 15.84
C GLN A 8 -12.35 -36.91 14.51
N ALA A 9 -13.54 -37.30 14.08
CA ALA A 9 -14.16 -36.78 12.85
C ALA A 9 -14.56 -35.30 12.95
N LYS A 10 -14.96 -34.81 14.13
CA LYS A 10 -15.18 -33.38 14.40
C LYS A 10 -13.88 -32.58 14.46
N SER A 11 -12.80 -33.17 14.98
CA SER A 11 -11.45 -32.57 14.96
C SER A 11 -10.87 -32.46 13.55
N GLU A 12 -11.09 -33.46 12.68
CA GLU A 12 -10.66 -33.42 11.29
C GLU A 12 -11.52 -32.48 10.43
N ASN A 13 -12.84 -32.43 10.62
CA ASN A 13 -13.71 -31.50 9.90
C ASN A 13 -13.52 -30.02 10.32
N GLN A 14 -13.06 -29.76 11.54
CA GLN A 14 -12.65 -28.39 11.95
C GLN A 14 -11.31 -27.95 11.33
N LYS A 15 -10.44 -28.88 10.91
CA LYS A 15 -9.20 -28.55 10.20
C LYS A 15 -9.42 -28.20 8.73
N ILE A 16 -10.51 -28.66 8.12
CA ILE A 16 -10.81 -28.44 6.69
C ILE A 16 -11.43 -27.06 6.40
N ASN A 17 -11.98 -26.38 7.43
CA ASN A 17 -12.55 -25.04 7.31
C ASN A 17 -11.63 -23.91 7.80
N LYS A 18 -10.30 -24.08 7.76
CA LYS A 18 -9.41 -22.92 7.79
C LYS A 18 -9.50 -22.27 6.41
N ALA A 19 -10.04 -21.05 6.34
CA ALA A 19 -10.05 -20.25 5.12
C ALA A 19 -8.65 -20.31 4.50
N GLN A 20 -8.54 -20.88 3.30
CA GLN A 20 -7.27 -20.89 2.57
C GLN A 20 -6.76 -19.45 2.50
N ASP A 21 -5.46 -19.26 2.79
CA ASP A 21 -4.85 -17.95 2.68
C ASP A 21 -5.14 -17.39 1.27
N PRO A 22 -5.66 -16.16 1.16
CA PRO A 22 -6.03 -15.58 -0.12
C PRO A 22 -4.82 -15.55 -1.05
N ASN A 23 -5.02 -15.96 -2.31
CA ASN A 23 -3.94 -16.04 -3.29
C ASN A 23 -3.27 -14.66 -3.45
N PRO A 24 -1.98 -14.51 -3.12
CA PRO A 24 -1.32 -13.20 -3.07
C PRO A 24 -1.14 -12.54 -4.44
N ARG A 25 -1.52 -13.22 -5.53
CA ARG A 25 -1.50 -12.68 -6.90
C ARG A 25 -2.74 -11.86 -7.24
N PHE A 26 -3.84 -12.05 -6.51
CA PHE A 26 -5.11 -11.39 -6.78
C PHE A 26 -5.49 -10.46 -5.64
N ALA A 27 -6.11 -9.35 -5.99
CA ALA A 27 -6.72 -8.47 -5.01
C ALA A 27 -8.03 -9.10 -4.51
N SER A 28 -8.22 -9.18 -3.20
CA SER A 28 -9.40 -9.76 -2.58
C SER A 28 -10.16 -8.71 -1.78
N GLU A 29 -11.40 -9.01 -1.43
CA GLU A 29 -12.11 -8.19 -0.45
C GLU A 29 -11.35 -8.16 0.89
N GLY A 30 -11.31 -6.99 1.52
CA GLY A 30 -10.60 -6.73 2.76
C GLY A 30 -9.09 -6.49 2.63
N CYS A 31 -8.47 -6.69 1.46
CA CYS A 31 -7.03 -6.43 1.31
C CYS A 31 -6.74 -4.94 1.07
N SER A 32 -5.58 -4.49 1.53
CA SER A 32 -5.00 -3.19 1.22
C SER A 32 -4.38 -3.22 -0.18
N VAL A 33 -4.56 -2.18 -0.97
CA VAL A 33 -4.00 -2.05 -2.32
C VAL A 33 -3.34 -0.69 -2.49
N LEU A 34 -2.37 -0.61 -3.40
CA LEU A 34 -1.76 0.65 -3.82
C LEU A 34 -2.27 1.00 -5.22
N LEU A 35 -3.04 2.07 -5.31
CA LEU A 35 -3.53 2.63 -6.57
C LEU A 35 -2.48 3.61 -7.09
N ASP A 36 -1.91 3.26 -8.24
CA ASP A 36 -0.93 4.10 -8.92
C ASP A 36 -1.58 4.78 -10.13
N VAL A 37 -1.82 6.08 -10.01
CA VAL A 37 -2.49 6.89 -11.03
C VAL A 37 -1.44 7.50 -11.95
N ASN A 38 -1.63 7.29 -13.26
CA ASN A 38 -0.84 7.91 -14.32
C ASN A 38 0.68 7.72 -14.14
N ASP A 39 1.10 6.48 -13.86
CA ASP A 39 2.50 6.06 -13.75
C ASP A 39 3.31 6.87 -12.73
N GLY A 40 2.76 6.96 -11.53
CA GLY A 40 3.41 7.56 -10.38
C GLY A 40 2.98 8.97 -10.07
N ASP A 41 2.14 9.64 -10.87
CA ASP A 41 1.68 11.01 -10.57
C ASP A 41 1.03 11.08 -9.18
N ARG A 42 0.23 10.07 -8.83
CA ARG A 42 -0.39 9.95 -7.51
C ARG A 42 -0.43 8.49 -7.05
N LEU A 43 0.08 8.26 -5.85
CA LEU A 43 0.05 6.97 -5.16
C LEU A 43 -0.93 7.04 -3.99
N VAL A 44 -1.91 6.12 -3.93
CA VAL A 44 -2.96 6.11 -2.91
C VAL A 44 -3.19 4.71 -2.37
N PHE A 45 -3.14 4.54 -1.06
CA PHE A 45 -3.57 3.32 -0.41
C PHE A 45 -5.08 3.29 -0.27
N ALA A 46 -5.68 2.12 -0.50
CA ALA A 46 -7.09 1.87 -0.26
C ALA A 46 -7.28 0.46 0.30
N ARG A 47 -8.29 0.27 1.14
CA ARG A 47 -8.73 -1.06 1.57
C ARG A 47 -9.95 -1.46 0.75
N LEU A 48 -9.87 -2.60 0.07
CA LEU A 48 -10.95 -3.05 -0.81
C LEU A 48 -12.14 -3.56 0.01
N SER A 49 -13.33 -3.12 -0.36
CA SER A 49 -14.61 -3.62 0.11
C SER A 49 -15.66 -3.37 -0.96
N GLY A 50 -16.81 -4.05 -0.88
CA GLY A 50 -17.91 -3.83 -1.83
C GLY A 50 -18.37 -2.37 -1.97
N GLY A 51 -18.18 -1.54 -0.94
CA GLY A 51 -18.51 -0.12 -0.92
C GLY A 51 -17.31 0.84 -1.01
N ALA A 52 -16.10 0.34 -1.23
CA ALA A 52 -14.90 1.18 -1.28
C ALA A 52 -14.93 2.11 -2.51
N ILE A 53 -14.63 3.39 -2.27
CA ILE A 53 -14.58 4.43 -3.29
C ILE A 53 -13.18 5.03 -3.40
N PHE A 54 -12.84 5.48 -4.60
CA PHE A 54 -11.59 6.16 -4.90
C PHE A 54 -11.86 7.46 -5.65
N LYS A 55 -11.20 8.54 -5.25
CA LYS A 55 -11.44 9.88 -5.81
C LYS A 55 -10.30 10.29 -6.75
N ILE A 56 -10.62 10.57 -8.01
CA ILE A 56 -9.70 11.17 -9.00
C ILE A 56 -10.28 12.52 -9.41
N GLY A 57 -9.56 13.61 -9.13
CA GLY A 57 -10.11 14.96 -9.27
C GLY A 57 -11.31 15.15 -8.34
N ASN A 58 -12.46 15.52 -8.90
CA ASN A 58 -13.71 15.72 -8.16
C ASN A 58 -14.69 14.54 -8.27
N THR A 59 -14.32 13.49 -8.99
CA THR A 59 -15.21 12.34 -9.27
C THR A 59 -14.83 11.14 -8.41
N ASN A 60 -15.86 10.42 -7.93
CA ASN A 60 -15.71 9.20 -7.15
C ASN A 60 -15.90 7.97 -8.05
N TYR A 61 -15.07 6.95 -7.85
CA TYR A 61 -15.06 5.71 -8.60
C TYR A 61 -15.19 4.53 -7.64
N SER A 62 -16.07 3.58 -7.95
CA SER A 62 -16.15 2.33 -7.18
C SER A 62 -14.89 1.48 -7.39
N LEU A 63 -14.34 0.94 -6.30
CA LEU A 63 -13.22 0.00 -6.34
C LEU A 63 -13.66 -1.47 -6.47
N LYS A 64 -14.97 -1.74 -6.50
CA LYS A 64 -15.51 -3.09 -6.68
C LYS A 64 -14.91 -3.85 -7.88
N PRO A 65 -14.66 -3.23 -9.06
CA PRO A 65 -14.06 -3.93 -10.21
C PRO A 65 -12.63 -4.45 -9.98
N LEU A 66 -11.93 -3.97 -8.95
CA LEU A 66 -10.57 -4.41 -8.63
C LEU A 66 -10.57 -5.72 -7.83
N ILE A 67 -11.69 -6.05 -7.16
CA ILE A 67 -11.82 -7.30 -6.40
C ILE A 67 -11.81 -8.47 -7.39
N GLY A 68 -10.89 -9.42 -7.17
CA GLY A 68 -10.64 -10.55 -8.05
C GLY A 68 -9.67 -10.26 -9.20
N ALA A 69 -9.26 -9.01 -9.40
CA ALA A 69 -8.26 -8.68 -10.43
C ALA A 69 -6.84 -9.05 -9.96
N PRO A 70 -5.97 -9.56 -10.85
CA PRO A 70 -4.58 -9.78 -10.52
C PRO A 70 -3.85 -8.45 -10.31
N PHE A 71 -2.95 -8.41 -9.34
CA PHE A 71 -2.04 -7.29 -9.16
C PHE A 71 -1.22 -7.08 -10.44
N GLY A 72 -0.99 -5.81 -10.79
CA GLY A 72 -0.44 -5.39 -12.09
C GLY A 72 -1.51 -5.11 -13.15
N SER A 73 -2.79 -5.36 -12.87
CA SER A 73 -3.87 -4.98 -13.79
C SER A 73 -3.99 -3.46 -13.91
N LEU A 74 -4.20 -3.01 -15.13
CA LEU A 74 -4.41 -1.61 -15.46
C LEU A 74 -5.90 -1.34 -15.67
N PHE A 75 -6.39 -0.24 -15.11
CA PHE A 75 -7.76 0.22 -15.25
C PHE A 75 -7.76 1.60 -15.89
N GLN A 76 -8.75 1.86 -16.73
CA GLN A 76 -8.99 3.16 -17.34
C GLN A 76 -10.29 3.73 -16.80
N VAL A 77 -10.31 5.03 -16.60
CA VAL A 77 -11.55 5.76 -16.34
C VAL A 77 -12.35 5.84 -17.64
N GLU A 78 -13.56 5.31 -17.62
CA GLU A 78 -14.55 5.41 -18.70
C GLU A 78 -15.83 6.07 -18.15
N THR A 79 -16.62 6.66 -19.06
CA THR A 79 -17.94 7.24 -18.74
C THR A 79 -19.02 6.39 -19.40
N GLY A 80 -19.99 5.91 -18.62
CA GLY A 80 -21.17 5.22 -19.12
C GLY A 80 -22.46 5.96 -18.75
N GLU A 81 -23.59 5.35 -19.11
CA GLU A 81 -24.94 5.90 -18.84
C GLU A 81 -25.20 6.12 -17.35
N ASP A 82 -24.73 5.20 -16.49
CA ASP A 82 -24.86 5.27 -15.03
C ASP A 82 -23.74 6.08 -14.34
N GLY A 83 -22.90 6.78 -15.12
CA GLY A 83 -21.78 7.59 -14.63
C GLY A 83 -20.39 6.99 -14.91
N SER A 84 -19.35 7.61 -14.33
CA SER A 84 -17.96 7.22 -14.58
C SER A 84 -17.53 6.01 -13.74
N PHE A 85 -16.82 5.08 -14.35
CA PHE A 85 -16.38 3.83 -13.71
C PHE A 85 -14.96 3.44 -14.13
N LEU A 86 -14.38 2.47 -13.41
CA LEU A 86 -13.07 1.89 -13.73
C LEU A 86 -13.26 0.63 -14.56
N SER A 87 -12.79 0.69 -15.81
CA SER A 87 -12.83 -0.41 -16.76
C SER A 87 -11.45 -1.06 -16.84
N ARG A 88 -11.37 -2.39 -16.76
CA ARG A 88 -10.08 -3.10 -16.82
C ARG A 88 -9.56 -3.13 -18.25
N ILE A 89 -8.37 -2.59 -18.48
CA ILE A 89 -7.67 -2.74 -19.75
C ILE A 89 -7.11 -4.16 -19.81
N LEU A 90 -7.63 -4.97 -20.73
CA LEU A 90 -7.03 -6.24 -21.06
C LEU A 90 -5.87 -5.99 -22.02
N PRO A 91 -4.70 -6.64 -21.81
CA PRO A 91 -3.61 -6.56 -22.76
C PRO A 91 -4.06 -7.18 -24.09
N VAL A 92 -4.43 -6.32 -25.03
CA VAL A 92 -4.57 -6.72 -26.43
C VAL A 92 -3.16 -7.04 -26.90
N LYS A 93 -2.96 -8.17 -27.60
CA LYS A 93 -1.74 -8.41 -28.39
C LYS A 93 -1.67 -7.35 -29.48
N LYS A 94 -1.28 -6.12 -29.14
CA LYS A 94 -0.78 -5.18 -30.12
C LYS A 94 0.62 -5.67 -30.43
N GLU A 95 0.84 -6.03 -31.69
CA GLU A 95 2.19 -6.15 -32.23
C GLU A 95 2.96 -4.92 -31.76
N SER A 96 4.10 -5.15 -31.14
CA SER A 96 4.98 -4.10 -30.66
C SER A 96 5.23 -3.14 -31.81
N THR A 97 4.49 -2.04 -31.86
CA THR A 97 4.88 -0.89 -32.66
C THR A 97 6.11 -0.38 -31.93
N SER A 98 7.28 -0.85 -32.37
CA SER A 98 8.53 -0.25 -31.98
C SER A 98 8.34 1.24 -32.17
N VAL A 99 8.71 2.02 -31.15
CA VAL A 99 8.87 3.46 -31.30
C VAL A 99 10.04 3.60 -32.27
N ASN A 100 9.74 3.55 -33.57
CA ASN A 100 10.67 3.94 -34.60
C ASN A 100 10.76 5.46 -34.44
N VAL A 101 11.59 5.91 -33.49
CA VAL A 101 12.15 7.25 -33.57
C VAL A 101 12.82 7.26 -34.92
N VAL A 102 12.20 7.94 -35.88
CA VAL A 102 12.85 8.13 -37.17
C VAL A 102 14.02 9.05 -36.84
N ASP A 103 15.24 8.52 -36.89
CA ASP A 103 16.48 9.24 -36.57
C ASP A 103 16.72 10.46 -37.49
N ASP A 104 15.81 10.65 -38.47
CA ASP A 104 15.79 11.67 -39.51
C ASP A 104 14.50 12.53 -39.48
N ASP A 105 13.93 12.79 -38.30
CA ASP A 105 12.81 13.74 -38.18
C ASP A 105 13.33 15.20 -38.21
N ALA A 106 13.32 15.81 -39.40
CA ALA A 106 13.80 17.17 -39.64
C ALA A 106 12.86 18.29 -39.11
N ARG A 107 11.73 17.95 -38.47
CA ARG A 107 10.79 18.95 -37.92
C ARG A 107 11.38 19.64 -36.70
N ASP A 108 11.31 20.96 -36.69
CA ASP A 108 11.67 21.77 -35.53
C ASP A 108 10.59 22.80 -35.18
N ASN A 109 10.83 23.56 -34.12
CA ASN A 109 9.84 24.47 -33.56
C ASN A 109 9.93 25.90 -34.13
N ARG A 110 10.75 26.17 -35.16
CA ARG A 110 11.02 27.56 -35.62
C ARG A 110 9.77 28.25 -36.19
N GLU A 111 8.85 27.49 -36.77
CA GLU A 111 7.61 27.97 -37.38
C GLU A 111 6.40 27.84 -36.43
N LEU A 112 6.60 27.34 -35.21
CA LEU A 112 5.52 27.19 -34.24
C LEU A 112 5.29 28.51 -33.50
N ILE A 113 4.15 29.14 -33.75
CA ILE A 113 3.72 30.38 -33.09
C ILE A 113 2.69 30.02 -32.01
N ASP A 114 2.84 30.61 -30.81
CA ASP A 114 1.90 30.45 -29.70
C ASP A 114 0.88 31.59 -29.70
N ASP A 115 -0.17 31.44 -30.50
CA ASP A 115 -1.26 32.40 -30.68
C ASP A 115 -2.54 32.02 -29.91
N ASN A 116 -2.51 30.93 -29.12
CA ASN A 116 -3.68 30.30 -28.51
C ASN A 116 -4.79 29.85 -29.48
N GLU A 117 -4.57 29.88 -30.79
CA GLU A 117 -5.53 29.45 -31.83
C GLU A 117 -5.19 28.06 -32.41
N SER A 118 -4.24 27.37 -31.78
CA SER A 118 -3.74 26.07 -32.25
C SER A 118 -4.68 24.89 -32.05
N GLN A 119 -5.78 25.07 -31.29
CA GLN A 119 -6.79 24.05 -31.01
C GLN A 119 -8.17 24.60 -31.41
N ASN A 120 -8.84 23.94 -32.34
CA ASN A 120 -10.16 24.36 -32.80
C ASN A 120 -11.30 23.85 -31.90
N LEU A 121 -11.07 22.76 -31.16
CA LEU A 121 -12.08 22.18 -30.26
C LEU A 121 -12.18 23.00 -28.97
N THR A 122 -13.37 23.52 -28.69
CA THR A 122 -13.67 24.32 -27.51
C THR A 122 -13.82 23.47 -26.24
N CYS A 123 -13.75 24.10 -25.06
CA CYS A 123 -13.99 23.43 -23.80
C CYS A 123 -15.41 22.83 -23.71
N GLU A 124 -16.41 23.54 -24.22
CA GLU A 124 -17.82 23.11 -24.20
C GLU A 124 -18.04 21.86 -25.05
N GLU A 125 -17.44 21.79 -26.23
CA GLU A 125 -17.51 20.60 -27.10
C GLU A 125 -16.82 19.39 -26.46
N ILE A 126 -15.69 19.58 -25.77
CA ILE A 126 -15.01 18.49 -25.04
C ILE A 126 -15.89 17.97 -23.89
N GLU A 127 -16.60 18.86 -23.20
CA GLU A 127 -17.54 18.48 -22.15
C GLU A 127 -18.79 17.80 -22.71
N ALA A 128 -19.26 18.22 -23.89
CA ALA A 128 -20.33 17.55 -24.60
C ALA A 128 -19.94 16.11 -24.97
N MET A 129 -18.75 15.90 -25.54
CA MET A 129 -18.23 14.55 -25.83
C MET A 129 -18.19 13.68 -24.57
N ARG A 130 -17.77 14.22 -23.43
CA ARG A 130 -17.78 13.49 -22.15
C ARG A 130 -19.19 13.13 -21.69
N ARG A 131 -20.15 14.04 -21.87
CA ARG A 131 -21.56 13.83 -21.51
C ARG A 131 -22.24 12.80 -22.40
N GLU A 132 -21.84 12.75 -23.67
CA GLU A 132 -22.27 11.74 -24.66
C GLU A 132 -21.61 10.37 -24.44
N GLY A 133 -20.71 10.25 -23.46
CA GLY A 133 -20.06 8.98 -23.12
C GLY A 133 -18.86 8.63 -24.00
N ALA A 134 -18.31 9.61 -24.73
CA ALA A 134 -17.10 9.39 -25.53
C ALA A 134 -15.94 8.91 -24.64
N LYS A 135 -15.20 7.91 -25.13
CA LYS A 135 -14.06 7.37 -24.41
C LYS A 135 -12.94 8.40 -24.34
N GLY A 136 -12.13 8.30 -23.28
CA GLY A 136 -10.98 9.19 -23.12
C GLY A 136 -10.03 9.16 -24.32
N ASP A 137 -9.87 8.01 -24.97
CA ASP A 137 -9.03 7.86 -26.17
C ASP A 137 -9.64 8.56 -27.41
N GLU A 138 -10.97 8.48 -27.59
CA GLU A 138 -11.69 9.18 -28.66
C GLU A 138 -11.57 10.71 -28.52
N ILE A 139 -11.64 11.21 -27.28
CA ILE A 139 -11.42 12.64 -26.99
C ILE A 139 -9.99 13.06 -27.35
N ILE A 140 -9.00 12.20 -27.10
CA ILE A 140 -7.59 12.48 -27.43
C ILE A 140 -7.40 12.50 -28.95
N GLU A 141 -8.01 11.56 -29.67
CA GLU A 141 -7.97 11.53 -31.14
C GLU A 141 -8.63 12.76 -31.75
N ALA A 142 -9.81 13.18 -31.25
CA ALA A 142 -10.47 14.41 -31.67
C ALA A 142 -9.61 15.66 -31.40
N LEU A 143 -8.92 15.73 -30.25
CA LEU A 143 -8.00 16.82 -29.91
C LEU A 143 -6.75 16.86 -30.78
N ILE A 144 -6.32 15.72 -31.31
CA ILE A 144 -5.20 15.63 -32.26
C ILE A 144 -5.67 16.10 -33.64
N ALA A 145 -6.80 15.57 -34.13
CA ALA A 145 -7.36 15.92 -35.42
C ALA A 145 -7.71 17.42 -35.55
N ASN A 146 -8.09 18.07 -34.43
CA ASN A 146 -8.44 19.50 -34.39
C ASN A 146 -7.25 20.42 -34.01
N SER A 147 -6.02 19.91 -33.99
CA SER A 147 -4.84 20.70 -33.68
C SER A 147 -4.07 21.13 -34.94
N LYS A 148 -3.99 22.44 -35.18
CA LYS A 148 -3.26 23.01 -36.34
C LYS A 148 -1.75 22.76 -36.29
N THR A 149 -1.19 22.56 -35.10
CA THR A 149 0.27 22.47 -34.87
C THR A 149 0.76 21.06 -34.57
N PHE A 150 -0.13 20.08 -34.40
CA PHE A 150 0.27 18.75 -33.94
C PHE A 150 1.20 18.05 -34.94
N ASP A 151 0.87 18.04 -36.22
CA ASP A 151 1.66 17.34 -37.25
C ASP A 151 3.02 18.01 -37.52
N LYS A 152 3.11 19.31 -37.28
CA LYS A 152 4.35 20.09 -37.40
C LYS A 152 5.32 19.86 -36.23
N LYS A 153 4.84 19.35 -35.10
CA LYS A 153 5.69 19.06 -33.95
C LYS A 153 6.60 17.87 -34.23
N PHE A 154 7.82 17.96 -33.73
CA PHE A 154 8.75 16.83 -33.61
C PHE A 154 8.11 15.64 -32.87
N GLN A 155 8.49 14.41 -33.21
CA GLN A 155 7.92 13.18 -32.63
C GLN A 155 7.86 13.17 -31.09
N LEU A 156 8.94 13.51 -30.40
CA LEU A 156 8.94 13.53 -28.92
C LEU A 156 7.96 14.56 -28.35
N SER A 157 7.74 15.68 -29.05
CA SER A 157 6.76 16.70 -28.67
C SER A 157 5.33 16.20 -28.90
N GLN A 158 5.09 15.42 -29.96
CA GLN A 158 3.82 14.74 -30.21
C GLN A 158 3.52 13.71 -29.12
N GLU A 159 4.48 12.85 -28.76
CA GLU A 159 4.33 11.86 -27.69
C GLU A 159 4.08 12.51 -26.33
N LYS A 160 4.85 13.55 -25.99
CA LYS A 160 4.64 14.34 -24.78
C LYS A 160 3.24 14.96 -24.75
N TYR A 161 2.74 15.45 -25.88
CA TYR A 161 1.37 15.96 -26.00
C TYR A 161 0.34 14.85 -25.78
N LYS A 162 0.48 13.71 -26.46
CA LYS A 162 -0.40 12.54 -26.29
C LYS A 162 -0.43 12.09 -24.83
N LEU A 163 0.72 11.95 -24.18
CA LEU A 163 0.82 11.56 -22.77
C LEU A 163 0.13 12.57 -21.84
N LYS A 164 0.34 13.87 -22.06
CA LYS A 164 -0.35 14.93 -21.29
C LYS A 164 -1.87 14.86 -21.44
N LYS A 165 -2.37 14.61 -22.65
CA LYS A 165 -3.81 14.48 -22.92
C LYS A 165 -4.37 13.18 -22.35
N GLN A 166 -3.65 12.06 -22.47
CA GLN A 166 -3.99 10.80 -21.83
C GLN A 166 -4.14 10.94 -20.31
N LYS A 167 -3.19 11.57 -19.63
CA LYS A 167 -3.29 11.81 -18.17
C LYS A 167 -4.52 12.61 -17.76
N LYS A 168 -5.04 13.49 -18.63
CA LYS A 168 -6.19 14.37 -18.35
C LYS A 168 -7.54 13.77 -18.76
N TYR A 169 -7.61 13.11 -19.91
CA TYR A 169 -8.87 12.65 -20.52
C TYR A 169 -9.09 11.15 -20.41
N ALA A 170 -8.01 10.38 -20.28
CA ALA A 170 -8.03 8.93 -20.08
C ALA A 170 -7.13 8.51 -18.90
N PRO A 171 -7.39 8.97 -17.66
CA PRO A 171 -6.59 8.57 -16.51
C PRO A 171 -6.51 7.06 -16.37
N LYS A 172 -5.30 6.55 -16.14
CA LYS A 172 -5.03 5.13 -15.92
C LYS A 172 -4.70 4.90 -14.46
N VAL A 173 -5.17 3.79 -13.92
CA VAL A 173 -4.95 3.36 -12.54
C VAL A 173 -4.36 1.95 -12.57
N LEU A 174 -3.11 1.83 -12.16
CA LEU A 174 -2.42 0.57 -12.00
C LEU A 174 -2.68 0.02 -10.60
N LEU A 175 -3.25 -1.18 -10.52
CA LEU A 175 -3.47 -1.90 -9.28
C LEU A 175 -2.18 -2.56 -8.81
N ARG A 176 -1.49 -1.97 -7.83
CA ARG A 176 -0.26 -2.52 -7.26
C ARG A 176 -0.52 -3.26 -5.95
N ARG A 177 0.23 -4.35 -5.74
CA ARG A 177 0.32 -5.00 -4.44
C ARG A 177 1.17 -4.11 -3.52
N PRO A 178 0.74 -3.84 -2.28
CA PRO A 178 1.61 -3.23 -1.29
C PRO A 178 2.66 -4.23 -0.78
N PHE A 179 3.91 -3.80 -0.74
CA PHE A 179 5.04 -4.47 -0.12
C PHE A 179 6.04 -3.40 0.35
N ALA A 180 7.09 -3.80 1.08
CA ALA A 180 8.01 -2.89 1.77
C ALA A 180 8.48 -1.72 0.88
N ARG A 181 8.94 -2.04 -0.33
CA ARG A 181 9.40 -1.05 -1.31
C ARG A 181 8.28 -0.10 -1.74
N SER A 182 7.13 -0.60 -2.19
CA SER A 182 6.07 0.27 -2.68
C SER A 182 5.46 1.15 -1.57
N ILE A 183 5.43 0.64 -0.34
CA ILE A 183 4.98 1.39 0.84
C ILE A 183 5.97 2.52 1.14
N CYS A 184 7.27 2.20 1.19
CA CYS A 184 8.32 3.20 1.37
C CYS A 184 8.30 4.26 0.26
N GLU A 185 8.20 3.88 -1.02
CA GLU A 185 8.12 4.82 -2.16
C GLU A 185 6.91 5.77 -2.04
N ALA A 186 5.72 5.22 -1.74
CA ALA A 186 4.50 6.01 -1.64
C ALA A 186 4.54 6.99 -0.46
N TYR A 187 5.01 6.55 0.70
CA TYR A 187 5.15 7.40 1.88
C TYR A 187 6.27 8.43 1.71
N PHE A 188 7.42 8.06 1.15
CA PHE A 188 8.50 9.01 0.90
C PHE A 188 8.06 10.14 -0.03
N LYS A 189 7.26 9.80 -1.06
CA LYS A 189 6.75 10.80 -2.01
C LYS A 189 5.71 11.74 -1.40
N LYS A 190 4.79 11.23 -0.56
CA LYS A 190 3.63 11.99 -0.08
C LYS A 190 3.78 12.53 1.35
N TYR A 191 4.36 11.75 2.24
CA TYR A 191 4.48 12.01 3.68
C TYR A 191 5.85 11.55 4.23
N PRO A 192 6.98 12.09 3.73
CA PRO A 192 8.31 11.58 4.09
C PRO A 192 8.61 11.68 5.59
N ALA A 193 8.10 12.71 6.27
CA ALA A 193 8.25 12.87 7.72
C ALA A 193 7.66 11.73 8.54
N ARG A 194 6.54 11.11 8.09
CA ARG A 194 5.92 9.97 8.79
C ARG A 194 6.80 8.72 8.80
N ILE A 195 7.74 8.61 7.86
CA ILE A 195 8.69 7.51 7.78
C ILE A 195 10.12 7.93 8.14
N GLY A 196 10.29 9.06 8.83
CA GLY A 196 11.61 9.57 9.19
C GLY A 196 12.51 9.87 8.00
N PHE A 197 11.92 10.21 6.84
CA PHE A 197 12.62 10.46 5.58
C PHE A 197 13.44 9.27 5.06
N ILE A 198 13.14 8.04 5.49
CA ILE A 198 13.81 6.85 4.96
C ILE A 198 13.46 6.64 3.48
N ARG A 199 14.47 6.56 2.63
CA ARG A 199 14.32 6.18 1.22
C ARG A 199 14.38 4.67 1.06
N VAL A 200 13.90 4.20 -0.09
CA VAL A 200 13.87 2.77 -0.44
C VAL A 200 15.25 2.13 -0.44
N ASP A 201 16.25 2.83 -0.97
CA ASP A 201 17.63 2.35 -1.03
C ASP A 201 18.22 2.23 0.38
N ALA A 202 17.96 3.20 1.25
CA ALA A 202 18.37 3.16 2.65
C ALA A 202 17.68 2.02 3.42
N LEU A 203 16.37 1.82 3.22
CA LEU A 203 15.63 0.69 3.78
C LEU A 203 16.19 -0.65 3.28
N SER A 204 16.50 -0.74 1.99
CA SER A 204 17.06 -1.97 1.38
C SER A 204 18.45 -2.27 1.94
N LEU A 205 19.30 -1.25 2.10
CA LEU A 205 20.62 -1.38 2.69
C LEU A 205 20.53 -1.79 4.16
N LEU A 206 19.64 -1.18 4.94
CA LEU A 206 19.39 -1.51 6.35
C LEU A 206 19.05 -3.00 6.51
N LEU A 207 18.07 -3.50 5.74
CA LEU A 207 17.64 -4.90 5.79
C LEU A 207 18.75 -5.87 5.36
N THR A 208 19.58 -5.47 4.40
CA THR A 208 20.69 -6.28 3.89
C THR A 208 21.84 -6.33 4.89
N MET A 209 22.23 -5.19 5.46
CA MET A 209 23.29 -5.10 6.46
C MET A 209 22.91 -5.79 7.77
N ALA A 210 21.62 -5.79 8.13
CA ALA A 210 21.09 -6.53 9.27
C ALA A 210 20.90 -8.04 8.99
N ASN A 211 21.29 -8.53 7.81
CA ASN A 211 21.21 -9.95 7.43
C ASN A 211 19.81 -10.58 7.67
N VAL A 212 18.74 -9.82 7.39
CA VAL A 212 17.37 -10.28 7.65
C VAL A 212 16.99 -11.42 6.70
N THR A 213 16.88 -12.62 7.27
CA THR A 213 16.67 -13.89 6.57
C THR A 213 15.65 -14.75 7.30
N ALA A 214 15.08 -15.73 6.60
CA ALA A 214 14.09 -16.64 7.18
C ALA A 214 14.64 -17.37 8.42
N TYR A 215 13.77 -17.68 9.38
CA TYR A 215 14.05 -18.31 10.67
C TYR A 215 14.86 -17.47 11.67
N SER A 216 15.23 -16.24 11.31
CA SER A 216 15.86 -15.32 12.24
C SER A 216 14.86 -14.68 13.20
N ASP A 217 15.26 -14.57 14.46
CA ASP A 217 14.59 -13.74 15.44
C ASP A 217 15.28 -12.38 15.47
N VAL A 218 14.56 -11.34 15.05
CA VAL A 218 15.11 -10.00 14.81
C VAL A 218 14.56 -9.00 15.82
N LEU A 219 15.47 -8.32 16.52
CA LEU A 219 15.15 -7.18 17.37
C LEU A 219 15.11 -5.90 16.53
N VAL A 220 14.02 -5.17 16.58
CA VAL A 220 13.81 -3.93 15.83
C VAL A 220 13.44 -2.81 16.79
N VAL A 221 13.95 -1.60 16.56
CA VAL A 221 13.41 -0.38 17.17
C VAL A 221 12.79 0.44 16.06
N ASP A 222 11.46 0.46 15.98
CA ASP A 222 10.73 1.16 14.94
C ASP A 222 9.77 2.19 15.53
N MET A 223 10.12 3.46 15.35
CA MET A 223 9.34 4.61 15.80
C MET A 223 8.59 5.29 14.63
N VAL A 224 8.59 4.69 13.43
CA VAL A 224 8.07 5.29 12.18
C VAL A 224 6.86 4.53 11.64
N GLY A 225 5.88 4.28 12.52
CA GLY A 225 4.58 3.69 12.16
C GLY A 225 4.60 2.22 11.77
N GLY A 226 5.72 1.52 11.98
CA GLY A 226 5.87 0.09 11.70
C GLY A 226 6.38 -0.23 10.29
N LEU A 227 6.94 0.74 9.56
CA LEU A 227 7.49 0.49 8.22
C LEU A 227 8.65 -0.51 8.24
N VAL A 228 9.60 -0.33 9.16
CA VAL A 228 10.79 -1.20 9.27
C VAL A 228 10.35 -2.56 9.81
N THR A 229 9.49 -2.57 10.82
CA THR A 229 8.88 -3.79 11.40
C THR A 229 8.19 -4.62 10.33
N GLY A 230 7.36 -3.99 9.49
CA GLY A 230 6.70 -4.64 8.37
C GLY A 230 7.70 -5.16 7.33
N ALA A 231 8.73 -4.38 6.98
CA ALA A 231 9.73 -4.80 6.01
C ALA A 231 10.56 -6.01 6.49
N VAL A 232 10.89 -6.07 7.79
CA VAL A 232 11.53 -7.25 8.40
C VAL A 232 10.58 -8.45 8.33
N ALA A 233 9.31 -8.28 8.74
CA ALA A 233 8.33 -9.36 8.73
C ALA A 233 8.07 -9.92 7.31
N GLU A 234 8.07 -9.05 6.29
CA GLU A 234 7.97 -9.45 4.88
C GLU A 234 9.12 -10.38 4.48
N ARG A 235 10.36 -10.06 4.88
CA ARG A 235 11.56 -10.86 4.60
C ARG A 235 11.56 -12.19 5.35
N LEU A 236 11.06 -12.20 6.58
CA LEU A 236 10.94 -13.40 7.41
C LEU A 236 9.86 -14.37 6.90
N GLY A 237 8.82 -13.88 6.22
CA GLY A 237 7.77 -14.72 5.63
C GLY A 237 7.01 -15.59 6.66
N GLY A 238 6.97 -15.16 7.92
CA GLY A 238 6.31 -15.90 9.01
C GLY A 238 7.15 -17.04 9.60
N THR A 239 8.46 -17.02 9.35
CA THR A 239 9.45 -17.87 10.02
C THR A 239 10.27 -17.00 10.98
N GLY A 240 10.64 -17.52 12.16
CA GLY A 240 11.26 -16.69 13.21
C GLY A 240 10.27 -15.68 13.82
N TYR A 241 10.81 -14.61 14.39
CA TYR A 241 10.06 -13.54 15.04
C TYR A 241 10.62 -12.15 14.72
N VAL A 242 9.72 -11.16 14.64
CA VAL A 242 10.09 -9.74 14.72
C VAL A 242 9.68 -9.24 16.09
N CYS A 243 10.66 -8.93 16.93
CA CYS A 243 10.43 -8.27 18.21
C CYS A 243 10.67 -6.77 18.04
N ASN A 244 9.60 -5.99 17.88
CA ASN A 244 9.71 -4.53 17.94
C ASN A 244 9.80 -4.10 19.41
N THR A 245 10.92 -3.50 19.79
CA THR A 245 11.17 -3.05 21.15
C THR A 245 11.00 -1.54 21.29
N TYR A 246 10.70 -1.13 22.51
CA TYR A 246 10.38 0.24 22.85
C TYR A 246 10.88 0.55 24.27
N LYS A 247 11.05 1.84 24.53
CA LYS A 247 11.35 2.38 25.85
C LYS A 247 10.10 3.09 26.38
N GLY A 248 9.80 2.90 27.67
CA GLY A 248 8.60 3.43 28.32
C GLY A 248 7.49 2.38 28.43
N ASP A 249 6.27 2.85 28.68
CA ASP A 249 5.17 1.97 29.10
C ASP A 249 4.40 1.33 27.94
N SER A 250 4.45 1.95 26.75
CA SER A 250 3.68 1.50 25.58
C SER A 250 4.52 1.42 24.30
N PRO A 251 4.26 0.41 23.44
CA PRO A 251 4.92 0.30 22.15
C PRO A 251 4.44 1.38 21.18
N SER A 252 5.31 1.74 20.24
CA SER A 252 4.95 2.59 19.10
C SER A 252 3.93 1.89 18.19
N SER A 253 3.12 2.68 17.49
CA SER A 253 2.12 2.14 16.57
C SER A 253 2.78 1.43 15.38
N VAL A 254 2.22 0.29 15.01
CA VAL A 254 2.63 -0.51 13.85
C VAL A 254 1.54 -0.53 12.78
N ASP A 255 0.80 0.56 12.64
CA ASP A 255 -0.37 0.64 11.76
C ASP A 255 -0.05 0.40 10.29
N MET A 256 1.17 0.76 9.83
CA MET A 256 1.60 0.52 8.45
C MET A 256 1.69 -0.99 8.12
N VAL A 257 1.86 -1.85 9.12
CA VAL A 257 1.87 -3.33 8.94
C VAL A 257 0.55 -3.82 8.34
N LYS A 258 -0.58 -3.13 8.61
CA LYS A 258 -1.89 -3.45 8.04
C LYS A 258 -1.95 -3.29 6.51
N MET A 259 -1.00 -2.55 5.93
CA MET A 259 -0.92 -2.34 4.48
C MET A 259 -0.28 -3.52 3.75
N PHE A 260 0.56 -4.31 4.41
CA PHE A 260 1.34 -5.39 3.80
C PHE A 260 0.54 -6.64 3.42
N ASN A 261 -0.74 -6.71 3.81
CA ASN A 261 -1.61 -7.88 3.60
C ASN A 261 -1.00 -9.18 4.14
N PHE A 262 -0.38 -9.13 5.31
CA PHE A 262 0.20 -10.30 5.94
C PHE A 262 -0.86 -11.33 6.34
N THR A 263 -0.53 -12.60 6.13
CA THR A 263 -1.32 -13.73 6.62
C THR A 263 -1.33 -13.75 8.15
N ASP A 264 -2.25 -14.51 8.74
CA ASP A 264 -2.30 -14.68 10.20
C ASP A 264 -0.96 -15.21 10.74
N LYS A 265 -0.36 -16.17 10.01
CA LYS A 265 0.96 -16.72 10.33
C LYS A 265 2.04 -15.65 10.47
N ILE A 266 2.09 -14.66 9.57
CA ILE A 266 3.10 -13.60 9.64
C ILE A 266 2.76 -12.63 10.78
N ARG A 267 1.49 -12.27 10.95
CA ARG A 267 1.04 -11.33 11.99
C ARG A 267 1.32 -11.83 13.40
N GLU A 268 1.13 -13.12 13.65
CA GLU A 268 1.45 -13.77 14.92
C GLU A 268 2.95 -13.73 15.28
N ARG A 269 3.83 -13.56 14.29
CA ARG A 269 5.28 -13.45 14.50
C ARG A 269 5.77 -12.03 14.74
N ILE A 270 4.90 -11.03 14.62
CA ILE A 270 5.21 -9.64 14.93
C ILE A 270 4.78 -9.38 16.37
N VAL A 271 5.75 -9.20 17.25
CA VAL A 271 5.52 -9.04 18.69
C VAL A 271 6.23 -7.83 19.25
N HIS A 272 5.78 -7.39 20.43
CA HIS A 272 6.38 -6.31 21.19
C HIS A 272 6.95 -6.80 22.52
N SER A 273 8.10 -6.25 22.90
CA SER A 273 8.64 -6.40 24.26
C SER A 273 9.36 -5.11 24.66
N SER A 274 9.14 -4.66 25.89
CA SER A 274 9.86 -3.48 26.38
C SER A 274 11.36 -3.78 26.52
N ILE A 275 12.19 -2.75 26.39
CA ILE A 275 13.64 -2.91 26.60
C ILE A 275 13.96 -3.40 28.01
N ASN A 276 13.19 -2.96 29.02
CA ASN A 276 13.35 -3.38 30.41
C ASN A 276 13.09 -4.88 30.58
N GLU A 277 12.06 -5.40 29.92
CA GLU A 277 11.74 -6.84 29.94
C GLU A 277 12.81 -7.66 29.23
N LEU A 278 13.44 -7.15 28.17
CA LEU A 278 14.52 -7.86 27.46
C LEU A 278 15.85 -7.79 28.22
N SER A 279 16.13 -6.69 28.91
CA SER A 279 17.41 -6.46 29.61
C SER A 279 17.47 -6.97 31.05
N SER A 280 16.32 -7.29 31.65
CA SER A 280 16.29 -7.80 33.03
C SER A 280 16.94 -9.18 33.09
N ALA A 281 18.19 -9.24 33.55
CA ALA A 281 18.87 -10.48 33.90
C ALA A 281 18.03 -11.24 34.95
N LYS A 282 18.13 -12.57 34.98
CA LYS A 282 17.59 -13.39 36.07
C LYS A 282 18.22 -12.92 37.40
N ALA A 283 17.59 -11.97 38.08
CA ALA A 283 17.75 -11.86 39.51
C ALA A 283 17.04 -13.10 40.08
N ALA A 284 17.80 -14.04 40.65
CA ALA A 284 17.22 -15.04 41.52
C ALA A 284 16.39 -14.31 42.58
N SER A 285 15.09 -14.52 42.60
CA SER A 285 14.20 -13.88 43.56
C SER A 285 14.53 -14.36 44.98
N PRO A 286 14.73 -13.48 45.96
CA PRO A 286 14.20 -13.73 47.28
C PRO A 286 12.70 -13.44 47.23
N GLU A 287 11.92 -14.39 47.73
CA GLU A 287 10.55 -14.16 48.16
C GLU A 287 10.51 -12.99 49.16
N GLU A 288 9.54 -12.07 49.03
CA GLU A 288 8.70 -11.60 50.15
C GLU A 288 7.76 -10.42 49.76
N ASN A 289 6.46 -10.71 49.94
CA ASN A 289 5.32 -9.93 50.43
C ASN A 289 5.31 -8.39 50.59
N ASN A 290 4.16 -7.82 50.17
CA ASN A 290 3.36 -6.70 50.76
C ASN A 290 4.03 -5.30 50.83
N GLN A 291 3.39 -4.14 50.66
CA GLN A 291 2.00 -3.69 50.75
C GLN A 291 1.92 -2.24 50.17
N ASP A 292 0.69 -1.75 49.96
CA ASP A 292 0.25 -0.45 49.45
C ASP A 292 1.02 0.83 49.83
N SER A 293 1.02 1.85 48.95
CA SER A 293 0.13 3.05 49.05
C SER A 293 0.64 4.34 48.36
N SER A 294 -0.30 4.98 47.66
CA SER A 294 -0.55 6.44 47.48
C SER A 294 0.45 7.39 46.79
N ALA A 295 0.00 7.89 45.64
CA ALA A 295 -0.39 9.27 45.32
C ALA A 295 0.64 10.38 44.95
N SER A 296 0.21 11.11 43.89
CA SER A 296 0.59 12.46 43.40
C SER A 296 1.92 12.60 42.66
N ASP A 297 1.87 12.91 41.36
CA ASP A 297 1.90 14.33 40.99
C ASP A 297 1.42 14.59 39.55
N MET A 298 0.59 15.62 39.43
CA MET A 298 0.18 16.21 38.17
C MET A 298 1.28 17.13 37.68
N VAL A 299 1.72 16.94 36.44
CA VAL A 299 2.30 18.02 35.64
C VAL A 299 1.69 17.94 34.24
N GLU A 300 0.93 18.99 33.92
CA GLU A 300 0.57 19.34 32.55
C GLU A 300 1.85 19.58 31.75
N ASP A 301 1.92 19.07 30.53
CA ASP A 301 2.76 19.70 29.53
C ASP A 301 2.06 19.79 28.17
N VAL A 302 2.38 20.91 27.54
CA VAL A 302 1.66 21.66 26.53
C VAL A 302 1.48 20.91 25.21
N SER A 303 0.24 20.92 24.76
CA SER A 303 -0.20 20.55 23.41
C SER A 303 0.20 21.60 22.36
N VAL A 304 1.04 21.24 21.38
CA VAL A 304 1.02 21.74 19.98
C VAL A 304 1.77 20.70 19.10
N THR A 305 1.16 20.01 18.15
CA THR A 305 1.04 20.45 16.75
C THR A 305 0.25 19.43 15.93
N ALA A 306 -0.42 19.95 14.91
CA ALA A 306 -1.49 19.32 14.16
C ALA A 306 -1.12 18.00 13.45
N GLU A 307 -1.86 16.94 13.80
CA GLU A 307 -2.04 15.74 12.99
C GLU A 307 -2.61 16.11 11.62
N ALA A 308 -1.77 16.01 10.58
CA ALA A 308 -2.25 15.96 9.20
C ALA A 308 -3.04 14.66 9.02
N ARG A 309 -4.37 14.76 9.17
CA ARG A 309 -5.32 13.71 8.77
C ARG A 309 -5.06 13.36 7.31
N VAL A 310 -4.69 12.11 7.08
CA VAL A 310 -4.81 11.49 5.76
C VAL A 310 -6.28 11.10 5.62
N ASP A 311 -6.89 11.42 4.49
CA ASP A 311 -8.21 10.90 4.09
C ASP A 311 -8.15 9.37 3.97
N ASP A 312 -8.21 8.69 5.11
CA ASP A 312 -8.61 7.29 5.17
C ASP A 312 -10.13 7.27 4.97
N VAL A 313 -10.56 6.64 3.88
CA VAL A 313 -11.97 6.29 3.67
C VAL A 313 -12.31 5.23 4.72
N ALA A 314 -12.74 5.69 5.89
CA ALA A 314 -13.15 4.85 6.99
C ALA A 314 -14.49 4.18 6.66
N VAL A 315 -14.49 2.87 6.43
CA VAL A 315 -15.70 2.06 6.39
C VAL A 315 -15.74 1.16 7.62
N ARG A 316 -16.91 1.13 8.27
CA ARG A 316 -17.23 0.38 9.49
C ARG A 316 -16.93 -1.11 9.35
N GLU A 317 -16.21 -1.66 10.32
CA GLU A 317 -15.93 -3.10 10.42
C GLU A 317 -17.22 -3.89 10.65
N SER A 318 -17.55 -4.79 9.72
CA SER A 318 -18.54 -5.85 9.92
C SER A 318 -17.88 -7.04 10.63
N LYS A 319 -18.55 -7.56 11.66
CA LYS A 319 -18.08 -8.67 12.52
C LYS A 319 -17.88 -9.97 11.73
N LEU A 320 -16.65 -10.25 11.33
CA LEU A 320 -16.12 -11.59 11.07
C LEU A 320 -14.99 -11.85 12.07
N THR A 321 -14.75 -13.12 12.40
CA THR A 321 -13.70 -13.63 13.31
C THR A 321 -12.44 -12.76 13.32
N LYS A 322 -12.12 -12.15 14.47
CA LYS A 322 -11.10 -11.11 14.61
C LYS A 322 -9.71 -11.70 14.34
N ALA A 323 -9.11 -11.35 13.22
CA ALA A 323 -7.77 -11.80 12.86
C ALA A 323 -6.72 -11.33 13.89
N PRO A 324 -5.62 -12.08 14.11
CA PRO A 324 -4.56 -11.70 15.04
C PRO A 324 -4.05 -10.30 14.72
N GLN A 325 -3.97 -9.46 15.76
CA GLN A 325 -3.42 -8.12 15.65
C GLN A 325 -1.89 -8.23 15.70
N PRO A 326 -1.16 -7.69 14.71
CA PRO A 326 0.29 -7.61 14.79
C PRO A 326 0.71 -6.74 15.97
N GLY A 327 1.83 -7.06 16.59
CA GLY A 327 2.33 -6.32 17.75
C GLY A 327 1.69 -6.73 19.07
N ALA A 328 1.25 -7.98 19.20
CA ALA A 328 0.91 -8.55 20.50
C ALA A 328 2.15 -8.60 21.41
N LYS A 329 1.95 -8.63 22.73
CA LYS A 329 3.07 -8.80 23.67
C LYS A 329 3.75 -10.15 23.43
N ALA A 330 5.07 -10.17 23.41
CA ALA A 330 5.85 -11.39 23.28
C ALA A 330 5.55 -12.37 24.43
N SER A 331 5.58 -13.68 24.15
CA SER A 331 5.41 -14.69 25.19
C SER A 331 6.61 -14.69 26.15
N LYS A 332 6.37 -15.09 27.41
CA LYS A 332 7.44 -15.20 28.41
C LYS A 332 8.56 -16.15 27.94
N GLU A 333 8.17 -17.27 27.35
CA GLU A 333 9.10 -18.26 26.77
C GLU A 333 9.99 -17.66 25.68
N ALA A 334 9.41 -16.86 24.77
CA ALA A 334 10.20 -16.20 23.72
C ALA A 334 11.18 -15.17 24.30
N VAL A 335 10.74 -14.37 25.28
CA VAL A 335 11.59 -13.40 25.97
C VAL A 335 12.73 -14.09 26.72
N GLU A 336 12.45 -15.19 27.43
CA GLU A 336 13.48 -15.99 28.12
C GLU A 336 14.49 -16.58 27.12
N MET A 337 14.02 -17.13 26.00
CA MET A 337 14.89 -17.66 24.95
C MET A 337 15.80 -16.57 24.36
N TRP A 338 15.30 -15.36 24.12
CA TRP A 338 16.13 -14.25 23.63
C TRP A 338 17.09 -13.70 24.66
N LYS A 339 16.76 -13.77 25.95
CA LYS A 339 17.70 -13.43 27.04
C LYS A 339 18.87 -14.42 27.09
N GLU A 340 18.60 -15.70 26.92
CA GLU A 340 19.60 -16.75 27.02
C GLU A 340 20.47 -16.86 25.77
N ASN A 341 19.86 -16.78 24.59
CA ASN A 341 20.54 -17.04 23.31
C ASN A 341 20.84 -15.78 22.50
N GLY A 342 20.27 -14.64 22.87
CA GLY A 342 20.26 -13.43 22.06
C GLY A 342 19.30 -13.53 20.87
N PHE A 343 19.22 -12.43 20.11
CA PHE A 343 18.59 -12.40 18.80
C PHE A 343 19.56 -12.93 17.73
N SER A 344 19.03 -13.30 16.57
CA SER A 344 19.84 -13.83 15.46
C SER A 344 20.87 -12.81 14.95
N ARG A 345 22.04 -13.31 14.53
CA ARG A 345 23.17 -12.51 14.04
C ARG A 345 23.25 -12.42 12.52
#